data_AF-A0A949C282-F1
#
_entry.id   AF-A0A949C282-F1
#
_cell.length_a   1.000
_cell.length_b   1.000
_cell.length_c   1.000
_cell.angle_alpha   90.00
_cell.angle_beta   90.00
_cell.angle_gamma   90.00
#
_symmetry.space_group_name_H-M   'P 1'
#
loop_
_entity.id
_entity.type
_entity.pdbx_description
1 polymer ?
#
loop_
_entity_poly.entity_id
_entity_poly.type
_entity_poly.pdbx_seq_one_letter_code
_entity_poly.pdbx_strand_id
1 'polypeptide(L)'
;MGVVGMLERGGVRHSVSELISIIFYWIGILVSLIIALSIVGLTIVAESLNKITLYLPNVIVAIFVLILGMFISNAIKNTVKTLAVNSGIKQGHVLGKIAETVIIIFTALIALKQLKIHAEVIEVAIAILLASAGLAFALAFGLGCSEIAGKSIYEKIEEIKKDKNYKERR
;
A
#
# COMPACT_ATOMS: atom_id res chain seq x y z
N MET A 1 -22.49 -14.05 23.31
CA MET A 1 -23.07 -14.57 22.04
C MET A 1 -22.90 -13.51 20.97
N GLY A 2 -21.67 -13.27 20.55
CA GLY A 2 -21.30 -12.10 19.77
C GLY A 2 -20.35 -12.51 18.66
N VAL A 3 -20.49 -11.86 17.50
CA VAL A 3 -19.65 -11.89 16.28
C VAL A 3 -19.38 -13.25 15.61
N VAL A 4 -19.31 -14.36 16.35
CA VAL A 4 -19.07 -15.71 15.81
C VAL A 4 -20.27 -16.20 14.98
N GLY A 5 -21.50 -15.92 15.43
CA GLY A 5 -22.73 -16.30 14.71
C GLY A 5 -23.08 -15.41 13.51
N MET A 6 -22.44 -14.24 13.37
CA MET A 6 -22.64 -13.34 12.23
C MET A 6 -21.67 -13.61 11.07
N LEU A 7 -20.59 -14.35 11.33
CA LEU A 7 -19.65 -14.81 10.31
C LEU A 7 -20.10 -16.12 9.64
N GLU A 8 -20.93 -16.93 10.30
CA GLU A 8 -21.46 -18.19 9.75
C GLU A 8 -22.61 -18.01 8.74
N ARG A 9 -23.29 -16.85 8.74
CA ARG A 9 -24.38 -16.55 7.79
C ARG A 9 -23.91 -15.92 6.46
N GLY A 10 -22.60 -15.67 6.33
CA GLY A 10 -21.99 -15.06 5.15
C GLY A 10 -21.50 -16.03 4.08
N GLY A 11 -21.59 -17.35 4.29
CA GLY A 11 -21.35 -18.34 3.23
C GLY A 11 -19.93 -18.38 2.64
N VAL A 12 -18.95 -17.68 3.23
CA VAL A 12 -17.53 -17.81 2.84
C VAL A 12 -16.82 -18.58 3.94
N ARG A 13 -17.05 -19.89 3.94
CA ARG A 13 -16.23 -20.87 4.67
C ARG A 13 -15.31 -21.64 3.74
N HIS A 14 -14.91 -21.05 2.62
CA HIS A 14 -13.65 -21.45 2.02
C HIS A 14 -12.54 -20.98 2.96
N SER A 15 -12.13 -21.89 3.84
CA SER A 15 -10.97 -21.67 4.70
C SER A 15 -9.81 -21.22 3.82
N VAL A 16 -8.93 -20.33 4.30
CA VAL A 16 -7.71 -19.96 3.56
C VAL A 16 -6.95 -21.22 3.09
N SER A 17 -7.03 -22.29 3.88
CA SER A 17 -6.54 -23.63 3.54
C SER A 17 -7.18 -24.25 2.30
N GLU A 18 -8.49 -24.11 2.10
CA GLU A 18 -9.22 -24.67 0.95
C GLU A 18 -8.93 -23.90 -0.34
N LEU A 19 -8.76 -22.57 -0.23
CA LEU A 19 -8.27 -21.74 -1.33
C LEU A 19 -6.83 -22.13 -1.71
N ILE A 20 -5.96 -22.35 -0.73
CA ILE A 20 -4.61 -22.87 -0.98
C ILE A 20 -4.68 -24.25 -1.67
N SER A 21 -5.55 -25.16 -1.20
CA SER A 21 -5.68 -26.50 -1.78
C SER A 21 -6.15 -26.48 -3.23
N ILE A 22 -7.14 -25.64 -3.58
CA ILE A 22 -7.62 -25.55 -4.96
C ILE A 22 -6.51 -25.01 -5.88
N ILE A 23 -5.68 -24.07 -5.40
CA ILE A 23 -4.53 -23.55 -6.15
C ILE A 23 -3.51 -24.66 -6.43
N PHE A 24 -3.10 -25.41 -5.40
CA PHE A 24 -2.15 -26.52 -5.58
C PHE A 24 -2.67 -27.60 -6.51
N TYR A 25 -3.98 -27.89 -6.47
CA TYR A 25 -4.63 -28.82 -7.39
C TYR A 25 -4.51 -28.36 -8.86
N TRP A 26 -4.82 -27.10 -9.15
CA TRP A 26 -4.68 -26.53 -10.50
C TRP A 26 -3.21 -26.47 -10.97
N ILE A 27 -2.27 -26.12 -10.08
CA ILE A 27 -0.83 -26.14 -10.40
C ILE A 27 -0.38 -27.56 -10.73
N GLY A 28 -0.80 -28.57 -9.96
CA GLY A 28 -0.47 -29.96 -10.21
C GLY A 28 -0.94 -30.44 -11.60
N ILE A 29 -2.17 -30.08 -11.98
CA ILE A 29 -2.72 -30.36 -13.31
C ILE A 29 -1.89 -29.69 -14.41
N LEU A 30 -1.58 -28.40 -14.26
CA LEU A 30 -0.78 -27.65 -15.23
C LEU A 30 0.62 -28.22 -15.41
N VAL A 31 1.30 -28.56 -14.31
CA VAL A 31 2.64 -29.16 -14.33
C VAL A 31 2.62 -30.52 -15.03
N SER A 32 1.64 -31.37 -14.71
CA SER A 32 1.47 -32.65 -15.39
C SER A 32 1.26 -32.48 -16.90
N LEU A 33 0.47 -31.47 -17.30
CA LEU A 33 0.23 -31.16 -18.71
C LEU A 33 1.49 -30.66 -19.42
N ILE A 34 2.30 -29.81 -18.77
CA ILE A 34 3.58 -29.31 -19.29
C ILE A 34 4.55 -30.47 -19.53
N ILE A 35 4.63 -31.43 -18.60
CA ILE A 35 5.48 -32.61 -18.73
C ILE A 35 5.01 -33.46 -19.92
N ALA A 36 3.71 -33.71 -20.04
CA ALA A 36 3.15 -34.46 -21.17
C ALA A 36 3.46 -33.79 -22.52
N LEU A 37 3.25 -32.47 -22.62
CA LEU A 37 3.55 -31.69 -23.83
C LEU A 37 5.05 -31.66 -24.17
N SER A 38 5.90 -31.60 -23.14
CA SER A 38 7.35 -31.67 -23.31
C SER A 38 7.79 -33.03 -23.88
N ILE A 39 7.19 -34.13 -23.42
CA ILE A 39 7.47 -35.48 -23.94
C ILE A 39 7.01 -35.63 -25.39
N VAL A 40 5.87 -35.02 -25.75
CA VAL A 40 5.34 -34.98 -27.13
C VAL A 40 6.20 -34.12 -28.07
N GLY A 41 7.14 -33.33 -27.54
CA GLY A 41 8.02 -32.45 -28.32
C GLY A 41 7.41 -31.08 -28.63
N LEU A 42 6.32 -30.71 -27.96
CA LEU A 42 5.64 -29.42 -28.10
C LEU A 42 6.21 -28.37 -27.14
N THR A 43 7.53 -28.16 -27.19
CA THR A 43 8.29 -27.37 -26.20
C THR A 43 7.81 -25.92 -26.10
N ILE A 44 7.44 -25.28 -27.23
CA ILE A 44 6.94 -23.90 -27.26
C ILE A 44 5.63 -23.73 -26.47
N VAL A 45 4.74 -24.72 -26.59
CA VAL A 45 3.45 -24.72 -25.88
C VAL A 45 3.69 -24.99 -24.38
N ALA A 46 4.58 -25.94 -24.07
CA ALA A 46 4.97 -26.26 -22.69
C ALA A 46 5.58 -25.03 -21.97
N GLU A 47 6.47 -24.28 -22.64
CA GLU A 47 7.04 -23.04 -22.09
C GLU A 47 5.99 -21.96 -21.85
N SER A 48 5.03 -21.81 -22.77
CA SER A 48 3.94 -20.84 -22.62
C SER A 48 3.06 -21.17 -21.41
N LEU A 49 2.74 -22.45 -21.22
CA LEU A 49 1.99 -22.93 -20.05
C LEU A 49 2.79 -22.79 -18.74
N ASN A 50 4.12 -22.95 -18.80
CA ASN A 50 4.98 -22.76 -17.63
C ASN A 50 4.94 -21.30 -17.16
N LYS A 51 5.00 -20.32 -18.08
CA LYS A 51 4.83 -18.90 -17.74
C LYS A 51 3.49 -18.62 -17.05
N ILE A 52 2.40 -19.22 -17.51
CA ILE A 52 1.07 -19.11 -16.90
C ILE A 52 1.07 -19.74 -15.49
N THR A 53 1.72 -20.90 -15.32
CA THR A 53 1.83 -21.59 -14.02
C THR A 53 2.58 -20.72 -13.01
N LEU A 54 3.69 -20.10 -13.42
CA LEU A 54 4.48 -19.19 -12.58
C LEU A 54 3.80 -17.84 -12.32
N TYR A 55 2.76 -17.49 -13.09
CA TYR A 55 1.94 -16.31 -12.87
C TYR A 55 0.93 -16.50 -11.74
N LEU A 56 0.43 -17.72 -11.54
CA LEU A 56 -0.60 -18.03 -10.54
C LEU A 56 -0.19 -17.63 -9.10
N PRO A 57 1.03 -17.95 -8.61
CA PRO A 57 1.52 -17.49 -7.31
C PRO A 57 1.51 -15.97 -7.18
N ASN A 58 1.87 -15.26 -8.24
CA ASN A 58 1.94 -13.81 -8.23
C ASN A 58 0.55 -13.16 -8.10
N VAL A 59 -0.46 -13.72 -8.75
CA VAL A 59 -1.85 -13.24 -8.61
C VAL A 59 -2.30 -13.31 -7.16
N ILE A 60 -1.95 -14.39 -6.45
CA ILE A 60 -2.30 -14.58 -5.05
C ILE A 60 -1.63 -13.51 -4.18
N VAL A 61 -0.34 -13.27 -4.39
CA VAL A 61 0.39 -12.22 -3.68
C VAL A 61 -0.23 -10.85 -3.98
N ALA A 62 -0.64 -10.57 -5.21
CA ALA A 62 -1.27 -9.30 -5.59
C ALA A 62 -2.61 -9.09 -4.85
N ILE A 63 -3.47 -10.11 -4.83
CA ILE A 63 -4.74 -10.08 -4.09
C ILE A 63 -4.48 -9.90 -2.59
N PHE A 64 -3.51 -10.64 -2.05
CA PHE A 64 -3.15 -10.54 -0.64
C PHE A 64 -2.67 -9.13 -0.26
N VAL A 65 -1.81 -8.54 -1.09
CA VAL A 65 -1.35 -7.15 -0.91
C VAL A 65 -2.53 -6.17 -0.99
N LEU A 66 -3.47 -6.34 -1.93
CA LEU A 66 -4.66 -5.48 -2.01
C LEU A 66 -5.50 -5.56 -0.75
N ILE A 67 -5.76 -6.77 -0.24
CA ILE A 67 -6.52 -6.98 1.00
C ILE A 67 -5.81 -6.31 2.18
N LEU A 68 -4.50 -6.56 2.33
CA LEU A 68 -3.70 -5.96 3.39
C LEU A 68 -3.65 -4.44 3.28
N GLY A 69 -3.43 -3.89 2.09
CA GLY A 69 -3.35 -2.45 1.89
C GLY A 69 -4.70 -1.76 2.11
N MET A 70 -5.82 -2.40 1.75
CA MET A 70 -7.15 -1.90 2.13
C MET A 70 -7.33 -1.87 3.66
N PHE A 71 -6.89 -2.91 4.36
CA PHE A 71 -6.94 -2.94 5.82
C PHE A 71 -6.09 -1.84 6.45
N ILE A 72 -4.83 -1.70 6.02
CA ILE A 72 -3.88 -0.69 6.50
C ILE A 72 -4.39 0.72 6.19
N SER A 73 -4.93 0.95 4.98
CA SER A 73 -5.46 2.24 4.55
C SER A 73 -6.61 2.71 5.45
N ASN A 74 -7.55 1.80 5.75
CA ASN A 74 -8.65 2.09 6.67
C ASN A 74 -8.16 2.36 8.10
N ALA A 75 -7.18 1.59 8.58
CA ALA A 75 -6.59 1.80 9.89
C ALA A 75 -5.93 3.19 9.99
N ILE A 76 -5.12 3.57 8.99
CA ILE A 76 -4.45 4.87 8.96
C ILE A 76 -5.47 6.01 8.86
N LYS A 77 -6.49 5.89 8.01
CA LYS A 77 -7.58 6.88 7.93
C LYS A 77 -8.22 7.16 9.27
N ASN A 78 -8.55 6.11 10.02
CA ASN A 78 -9.20 6.23 11.32
C ASN A 78 -8.25 6.87 12.35
N THR A 79 -6.97 6.48 12.35
CA THR A 79 -5.95 7.09 13.21
C THR A 79 -5.81 8.59 12.90
N VAL A 80 -5.65 8.97 11.63
CA VAL A 80 -5.52 10.36 11.20
C VAL A 80 -6.77 11.17 11.55
N LYS A 81 -7.96 10.61 11.33
CA LYS A 81 -9.22 11.26 11.69
C LYS A 81 -9.30 11.53 13.19
N THR A 82 -8.95 10.54 14.02
CA THR A 82 -8.97 10.68 15.49
C THR A 82 -7.98 11.74 15.97
N LEU A 83 -6.76 11.73 15.44
CA LEU A 83 -5.75 12.74 15.76
C LEU A 83 -6.21 14.15 15.36
N ALA A 84 -6.77 14.31 14.16
CA ALA A 84 -7.20 15.62 13.68
C ALA A 84 -8.39 16.18 14.48
N VAL A 85 -9.33 15.33 14.90
CA VAL A 85 -10.44 15.74 15.78
C VAL A 85 -9.92 16.14 17.16
N ASN A 86 -8.99 15.38 17.74
CA ASN A 86 -8.38 15.70 19.03
C ASN A 86 -7.58 17.02 19.01
N SER A 87 -6.99 17.37 17.87
CA SER A 87 -6.26 18.64 17.68
C SER A 87 -7.16 19.84 17.30
N GLY A 88 -8.49 19.69 17.36
CA GLY A 88 -9.44 20.78 17.07
C GLY A 88 -9.59 21.13 15.58
N ILE A 89 -9.08 20.29 14.67
CA ILE A 89 -9.17 20.52 13.22
C ILE A 89 -10.57 20.10 12.75
N LYS A 90 -11.41 21.08 12.39
CA LYS A 90 -12.80 20.87 11.92
C LYS A 90 -12.92 19.95 10.69
N GLN A 91 -11.84 19.74 9.93
CA GLN A 91 -11.80 18.94 8.70
C GLN A 91 -10.94 17.66 8.80
N GLY A 92 -10.84 17.05 9.98
CA GLY A 92 -10.10 15.79 10.14
C GLY A 92 -10.53 14.63 9.23
N HIS A 93 -11.76 14.66 8.72
CA HIS A 93 -12.24 13.69 7.74
C HIS A 93 -11.51 13.78 6.39
N VAL A 94 -11.21 15.00 5.93
CA VAL A 94 -10.56 15.23 4.63
C VAL A 94 -9.11 14.76 4.69
N LEU A 95 -8.38 15.07 5.77
CA LEU A 95 -7.02 14.59 5.99
C LEU A 95 -6.93 13.06 6.02
N GLY A 96 -7.85 12.40 6.74
CA GLY A 96 -7.91 10.94 6.78
C GLY A 96 -8.18 10.33 5.40
N LYS A 97 -9.09 10.93 4.62
CA LYS A 97 -9.41 10.54 3.24
C LYS A 97 -8.21 10.69 2.29
N ILE A 98 -7.45 11.77 2.42
CA ILE A 98 -6.24 11.99 1.61
C ILE A 98 -5.21 10.89 1.91
N ALA A 99 -4.93 10.64 3.19
CA ALA A 99 -4.00 9.58 3.60
C ALA A 99 -4.45 8.19 3.11
N GLU A 100 -5.74 7.86 3.26
CA GLU A 100 -6.35 6.63 2.74
C GLU A 100 -6.10 6.46 1.23
N THR A 101 -6.37 7.54 0.48
CA THR A 101 -6.29 7.54 -0.98
C THR A 101 -4.86 7.32 -1.44
N VAL A 102 -3.88 7.99 -0.81
CA VAL A 102 -2.46 7.78 -1.09
C VAL A 102 -2.08 6.31 -0.88
N ILE A 103 -2.44 5.72 0.26
CA ILE A 103 -2.08 4.33 0.56
C ILE A 103 -2.74 3.36 -0.43
N ILE A 104 -3.99 3.58 -0.82
CA ILE A 104 -4.69 2.75 -1.81
C ILE A 104 -3.98 2.82 -3.17
N ILE A 105 -3.59 4.02 -3.62
CA ILE A 105 -2.84 4.19 -4.87
C ILE A 105 -1.53 3.40 -4.82
N PHE A 106 -0.73 3.55 -3.76
CA PHE A 106 0.52 2.79 -3.59
C PHE A 106 0.30 1.28 -3.53
N THR A 107 -0.74 0.83 -2.82
CA THR A 107 -1.09 -0.60 -2.74
C THR A 107 -1.46 -1.15 -4.12
N ALA A 108 -2.27 -0.41 -4.88
CA ALA A 108 -2.67 -0.80 -6.23
C ALA A 108 -1.44 -0.92 -7.15
N LEU A 109 -0.48 -0.01 -7.03
CA LEU A 109 0.78 -0.08 -7.77
C LEU A 109 1.57 -1.34 -7.42
N ILE A 110 1.76 -1.64 -6.13
CA ILE A 110 2.48 -2.85 -5.70
C ILE A 110 1.79 -4.11 -6.23
N ALA A 111 0.45 -4.17 -6.19
CA ALA A 111 -0.32 -5.28 -6.74
C ALA A 111 -0.14 -5.43 -8.26
N LEU A 112 -0.13 -4.31 -8.99
CA LEU A 112 0.14 -4.29 -10.43
C LEU A 112 1.56 -4.79 -10.75
N LYS A 113 2.57 -4.40 -9.95
CA LYS A 113 3.95 -4.91 -10.10
C LYS A 113 4.01 -6.42 -9.92
N GLN A 114 3.30 -6.95 -8.94
CA GLN A 114 3.27 -8.39 -8.69
C GLN A 114 2.70 -9.14 -9.90
N LEU A 115 1.70 -8.58 -10.59
CA LEU A 115 1.12 -9.18 -11.79
C LEU A 115 2.09 -9.24 -12.97
N LYS A 116 3.29 -8.63 -12.99
CA LYS A 116 4.34 -8.87 -14.02
C LYS A 116 3.87 -8.84 -15.50
N ILE A 117 2.82 -8.09 -15.86
CA ILE A 117 2.33 -8.01 -17.24
C ILE A 117 3.28 -7.13 -18.07
N HIS A 118 4.29 -7.73 -18.72
CA HIS A 118 5.30 -7.05 -19.57
C HIS A 118 5.79 -5.73 -18.97
N ALA A 119 5.92 -5.74 -17.65
CA ALA A 119 5.76 -4.53 -16.86
C ALA A 119 7.06 -3.76 -16.69
N GLU A 120 8.21 -4.23 -17.17
CA GLU A 120 9.49 -3.60 -16.82
C GLU A 120 9.59 -2.16 -17.36
N VAL A 121 9.24 -1.95 -18.64
CA VAL A 121 9.20 -0.61 -19.25
C VAL A 121 8.09 0.25 -18.62
N ILE A 122 6.92 -0.35 -18.37
CA ILE A 122 5.75 0.34 -17.81
C ILE A 122 6.00 0.73 -16.34
N GLU A 123 6.69 -0.12 -15.58
CA GLU A 123 7.09 0.06 -14.20
C GLU A 123 8.01 1.27 -14.09
N VAL A 124 9.05 1.33 -14.93
CA VAL A 124 9.98 2.46 -14.96
C VAL A 124 9.23 3.75 -15.34
N ALA A 125 8.36 3.71 -16.35
CA ALA A 125 7.58 4.89 -16.77
C ALA A 125 6.66 5.41 -15.64
N ILE A 126 5.92 4.52 -14.98
CA ILE A 126 5.06 4.87 -13.84
C ILE A 126 5.89 5.38 -12.66
N ALA A 127 7.04 4.75 -12.37
CA ALA A 127 7.92 5.17 -11.30
C ALA A 127 8.47 6.59 -11.53
N ILE A 128 8.89 6.92 -12.75
CA ILE A 128 9.34 8.27 -13.11
C ILE A 128 8.20 9.30 -12.96
N LEU A 129 6.98 8.94 -13.39
CA LEU A 129 5.82 9.80 -13.28
C LEU A 129 5.45 10.09 -11.82
N LEU A 130 5.47 9.06 -10.96
CA LEU A 130 5.26 9.23 -9.51
C LEU A 130 6.41 9.97 -8.83
N ALA A 131 7.66 9.71 -9.23
CA ALA A 131 8.83 10.38 -8.67
C ALA A 131 8.79 11.88 -8.96
N SER A 132 8.44 12.28 -10.18
CA SER A 132 8.31 13.69 -10.55
C SER A 132 7.14 14.37 -9.82
N ALA A 133 5.98 13.73 -9.73
CA ALA A 133 4.86 14.23 -8.94
C ALA A 133 5.22 14.34 -7.45
N GLY A 134 5.89 13.32 -6.90
CA GLY A 134 6.38 13.30 -5.51
C GLY A 134 7.37 14.42 -5.23
N LEU A 135 8.28 14.70 -6.17
CA LEU A 135 9.21 15.83 -6.08
C LEU A 135 8.47 17.17 -6.07
N ALA A 136 7.46 17.33 -6.94
CA ALA A 136 6.65 18.54 -7.00
C ALA A 136 5.90 18.77 -5.67
N PHE A 137 5.28 17.73 -5.11
CA PHE A 137 4.65 17.79 -3.79
C PHE A 137 5.66 18.09 -2.69
N ALA A 138 6.82 17.45 -2.69
CA ALA A 138 7.87 17.68 -1.70
C ALA A 138 8.34 19.15 -1.69
N LEU A 139 8.53 19.75 -2.87
CA LEU A 139 8.88 21.17 -2.99
C LEU A 139 7.74 22.08 -2.55
N ALA A 140 6.50 21.79 -2.95
CA ALA A 140 5.34 22.58 -2.55
C ALA A 140 5.13 22.58 -1.03
N PHE A 141 5.22 21.40 -0.38
CA PHE A 141 5.15 21.28 1.07
C PHE A 141 6.36 21.90 1.77
N GLY A 142 7.57 21.69 1.24
CA GLY A 142 8.80 22.25 1.81
C GLY A 142 8.80 23.78 1.82
N LEU A 143 8.39 24.41 0.71
CA LEU A 143 8.24 25.86 0.63
C LEU A 143 7.05 26.36 1.47
N GLY A 144 5.91 25.64 1.45
CA GLY A 144 4.71 26.02 2.19
C GLY A 144 4.85 25.97 3.71
N CYS A 145 5.63 25.01 4.25
CA CYS A 145 5.88 24.90 5.69
C CYS A 145 7.02 25.80 6.19
N SER A 146 7.82 26.38 5.30
CA SER A 146 8.99 27.21 5.65
C SER A 146 8.64 28.38 6.58
N GLU A 147 7.52 29.06 6.32
CA GLU A 147 7.10 30.22 7.11
C GLU A 147 6.68 29.85 8.55
N ILE A 148 6.01 28.70 8.71
CA ILE A 148 5.57 28.16 10.01
C ILE A 148 6.79 27.70 10.83
N ALA A 149 7.74 27.04 10.17
CA ALA A 149 9.00 26.63 10.79
C ALA A 149 9.82 27.84 11.24
N GLY A 150 9.88 28.88 10.41
CA GLY A 150 10.55 30.13 10.74
C GLY A 150 9.98 30.76 12.01
N LYS A 151 8.65 30.98 12.06
CA LYS A 151 7.98 31.61 13.23
C LYS A 151 8.23 30.82 14.52
N SER A 152 8.14 29.49 14.48
CA SER A 152 8.38 28.63 15.65
C SER A 152 9.81 28.74 16.19
N ILE A 153 10.79 28.99 15.32
CA ILE A 153 12.19 29.20 15.72
C ILE A 153 12.39 30.60 16.31
N TYR A 154 11.81 31.63 15.70
CA TYR A 154 11.88 33.00 16.22
C TYR A 154 11.29 33.11 17.64
N GLU A 155 10.14 32.49 17.88
CA GLU A 155 9.48 32.47 19.20
C GLU A 155 10.37 31.82 20.28
N LYS A 156 10.96 30.65 19.98
CA LYS A 156 11.91 29.97 20.89
C LYS A 156 13.16 30.81 21.17
N ILE A 157 13.71 31.49 20.15
CA ILE A 157 14.89 32.34 20.32
C ILE A 157 14.55 33.53 21.22
N GLU A 158 13.35 34.10 21.09
CA GLU A 158 12.90 35.24 21.88
C GLU A 158 12.65 34.86 23.36
N GLU A 159 12.06 33.69 23.63
CA GLU A 159 11.94 33.14 24.99
C GLU A 159 13.32 32.92 25.65
N ILE A 160 14.27 32.32 24.93
CA ILE A 160 15.63 32.08 25.44
C ILE A 160 16.33 33.42 25.75
N LYS A 161 16.12 34.44 24.93
CA LYS A 161 16.69 35.78 25.15
C LYS A 161 16.07 36.48 26.36
N LYS A 162 14.78 36.25 26.61
CA LYS A 162 14.04 36.80 27.77
C LYS A 162 14.50 36.17 29.09
N ASP A 163 14.72 34.85 29.11
CA ASP A 163 15.19 34.13 30.30
C ASP A 163 16.64 34.48 30.67
N LYS A 164 17.50 34.72 29.67
CA LYS A 164 18.87 35.22 29.90
C LYS A 164 18.89 36.61 30.52
N ASN A 165 18.06 37.54 30.03
CA ASN A 165 17.99 38.91 30.53
C ASN A 165 17.40 38.99 31.96
N TYR A 166 16.59 38.01 32.37
CA TYR A 166 16.07 37.91 33.74
C TYR A 166 17.15 37.47 34.74
N LYS A 167 18.08 36.59 34.33
CA LYS A 167 19.18 36.12 35.19
C LYS A 167 20.32 37.13 35.39
N GLU A 168 20.50 38.08 34.47
CA GLU A 168 21.53 39.14 34.59
C GLU A 168 21.12 40.31 35.52
N ARG A 169 19.85 40.39 35.92
CA ARG A 169 19.33 41.48 36.79
C ARG A 169 19.16 41.09 38.27
N ARG A 170 19.57 39.88 38.66
CA ARG A 170 19.65 39.40 40.05
C ARG A 170 21.10 39.15 40.42
#